data_AF-A0A8T6WR31-F1
#
_entry.id   AF-A0A8T6WR31-F1
#
_cell.length_a   1.000
_cell.length_b   1.000
_cell.length_c   1.000
_cell.angle_alpha   90.00
_cell.angle_beta   90.00
_cell.angle_gamma   90.00
#
_symmetry.space_group_name_H-M   'P 1'
#
loop_
_entity.id
_entity.type
_entity.pdbx_description
1 polymer ?
#
loop_
_entity_poly.entity_id
_entity_poly.type
_entity_poly.pdbx_seq_one_letter_code
_entity_poly.pdbx_strand_id
1 'polypeptide(L)'
;MEKTVWDIQFHWKRILSHLWTFFSDLMPFVLSHHPECEKFSENHYITIRGIKLCIGCFFTIPTIVGLVLLQGIFHYWRLIPTSLAFAVVGGVSMIQVCAFLDVGKGSLGWKLFTKIAHGIGFVAVFLLIFRLPIAEVWKWIFSYVFYFTTGSLIGFIRAYRMDAVCSNCPEYAAFPMCYGFTHILERLQTHGFIEVTKREKTHQ
;
A
#
# COMPACT_ATOMS: atom_id res chain seq x y z
N MET A 1 21.53 15.27 24.30
CA MET A 1 21.81 14.37 23.16
C MET A 1 21.92 15.23 21.93
N GLU A 2 23.12 15.32 21.33
CA GLU A 2 23.30 15.96 20.03
C GLU A 2 22.42 15.26 18.99
N LYS A 3 21.57 16.02 18.31
CA LYS A 3 20.77 15.50 17.20
C LYS A 3 21.64 15.50 15.96
N THR A 4 22.20 14.34 15.62
CA THR A 4 22.80 14.12 14.30
C THR A 4 21.76 14.38 13.23
N VAL A 5 22.05 15.25 12.27
CA VAL A 5 21.20 15.47 11.10
C VAL A 5 21.91 14.90 9.88
N TRP A 6 21.19 14.06 9.14
CA TRP A 6 21.66 13.51 7.88
C TRP A 6 21.06 14.33 6.74
N ASP A 7 21.90 14.74 5.79
CA ASP A 7 21.47 15.37 4.55
C ASP A 7 21.62 14.36 3.40
N ILE A 8 20.56 14.20 2.61
CA ILE A 8 20.50 13.23 1.50
C ILE A 8 20.32 14.03 0.21
N GLN A 9 21.35 14.04 -0.62
CA GLN A 9 21.35 14.76 -1.89
C GLN A 9 21.10 13.78 -3.04
N PHE A 10 20.14 14.11 -3.91
CA PHE A 10 19.75 13.27 -5.04
C PHE A 10 20.44 13.71 -6.33
N HIS A 11 21.04 12.76 -7.04
CA HIS A 11 21.67 12.98 -8.34
C HIS A 11 20.68 12.79 -9.48
N TRP A 12 19.80 13.77 -9.69
CA TRP A 12 18.70 13.70 -10.67
C TRP A 12 19.11 13.28 -12.08
N LYS A 13 20.24 13.79 -12.59
CA LYS A 13 20.73 13.41 -13.92
C LYS A 13 20.97 11.91 -14.04
N ARG A 14 21.53 11.30 -12.98
CA ARG A 14 21.84 9.86 -12.93
C ARG A 14 20.60 9.01 -12.70
N ILE A 15 19.66 9.50 -11.88
CA ILE A 15 18.35 8.86 -11.68
C ILE A 15 17.61 8.78 -13.02
N LEU A 16 17.57 9.89 -13.78
CA LEU A 16 16.90 9.94 -15.07
C LEU A 16 17.59 9.07 -16.14
N SER A 17 18.91 8.91 -16.10
CA SER A 17 19.63 8.06 -17.05
C SER A 17 19.54 6.56 -16.71
N HIS A 18 19.27 6.20 -15.45
CA HIS A 18 19.19 4.81 -14.98
C HIS A 18 17.90 4.55 -14.21
N LEU A 19 16.76 5.00 -14.74
CA LEU A 19 15.45 4.88 -14.11
C LEU A 19 15.15 3.44 -13.66
N TRP A 20 15.43 2.44 -14.50
CA TRP A 20 15.14 1.05 -14.17
C TRP A 20 15.91 0.56 -12.94
N THR A 21 17.20 0.87 -12.87
CA THR A 21 18.04 0.51 -11.73
C THR A 21 17.58 1.25 -10.47
N PHE A 22 17.29 2.54 -10.58
CA PHE A 22 16.76 3.33 -9.46
C PHE A 22 15.45 2.74 -8.90
N PHE A 23 14.50 2.40 -9.78
CA PHE A 23 13.25 1.78 -9.37
C PHE A 23 13.46 0.38 -8.78
N SER A 24 14.40 -0.40 -9.33
CA SER A 24 14.76 -1.72 -8.79
C SER A 24 15.31 -1.63 -7.36
N ASP A 25 16.16 -0.62 -7.08
CA ASP A 25 16.71 -0.40 -5.74
C ASP A 25 15.65 0.12 -4.76
N LEU A 26 14.71 0.93 -5.23
CA LEU A 26 13.60 1.45 -4.43
C LEU A 26 12.45 0.43 -4.27
N MET A 27 12.43 -0.63 -5.07
CA MET A 27 11.36 -1.63 -5.09
C MET A 27 11.05 -2.23 -3.70
N PRO A 28 12.03 -2.59 -2.84
CA PRO A 28 11.75 -3.10 -1.50
C PRO A 28 10.94 -2.11 -0.64
N PHE A 29 11.24 -0.81 -0.77
CA PHE A 29 10.49 0.27 -0.11
C PHE A 29 9.08 0.37 -0.66
N VAL A 30 8.91 0.37 -1.99
CA VAL A 30 7.59 0.46 -2.62
C VAL A 30 6.70 -0.71 -2.21
N LEU A 31 7.26 -1.91 -2.08
CA LEU A 31 6.50 -3.12 -1.84
C LEU A 31 6.17 -3.37 -0.37
N SER A 32 7.01 -2.94 0.57
CA SER A 32 6.82 -3.24 1.99
C SER A 32 6.99 -2.06 2.95
N HIS A 33 7.36 -0.88 2.46
CA HIS A 33 7.59 0.40 3.17
C HIS A 33 8.65 0.37 4.28
N HIS A 34 8.74 -0.70 5.06
CA HIS A 34 9.79 -0.98 6.04
C HIS A 34 10.30 -2.41 5.84
N PRO A 35 11.06 -2.68 4.77
CA PRO A 35 11.44 -4.04 4.39
C PRO A 35 12.26 -4.76 5.46
N GLU A 36 13.08 -4.05 6.22
CA GLU A 36 14.06 -4.66 7.14
C GLU A 36 13.79 -4.37 8.62
N CYS A 37 12.71 -3.66 8.95
CA CYS A 37 12.40 -3.32 10.33
C CYS A 37 11.70 -4.50 11.05
N GLU A 38 12.31 -5.00 12.12
CA GLU A 38 11.76 -6.06 12.97
C GLU A 38 10.43 -5.66 13.63
N LYS A 39 10.18 -4.37 13.86
CA LYS A 39 8.89 -3.91 14.39
C LYS A 39 7.73 -4.12 13.42
N PHE A 40 8.02 -4.34 12.14
CA PHE A 40 7.04 -4.60 11.09
C PHE A 40 7.18 -6.01 10.49
N SER A 41 8.09 -6.86 11.00
CA SER A 41 8.35 -8.19 10.44
C SER A 41 7.23 -9.20 10.67
N GLU A 42 6.45 -9.02 11.73
CA GLU A 42 5.37 -9.92 12.08
C GLU A 42 4.09 -9.59 11.32
N ASN A 43 3.80 -10.37 10.28
CA ASN A 43 2.51 -10.44 9.59
C ASN A 43 2.08 -9.23 8.74
N HIS A 44 3.01 -8.38 8.31
CA HIS A 44 2.72 -7.26 7.39
C HIS A 44 3.15 -7.53 5.95
N TYR A 45 4.07 -8.46 5.72
CA TYR A 45 4.49 -8.89 4.40
C TYR A 45 4.46 -10.41 4.23
N ILE A 46 4.38 -10.85 2.98
CA ILE A 46 4.68 -12.21 2.54
C ILE A 46 5.94 -12.17 1.69
N THR A 47 6.77 -13.22 1.76
CA THR A 47 7.98 -13.33 0.94
C THR A 47 7.72 -14.30 -0.20
N ILE A 48 7.75 -13.81 -1.43
CA ILE A 48 7.64 -14.65 -2.64
C ILE A 48 8.95 -14.52 -3.42
N ARG A 49 9.69 -15.63 -3.59
CA ARG A 49 10.98 -15.67 -4.32
C ARG A 49 11.98 -14.57 -3.86
N GLY A 50 12.05 -14.34 -2.54
CA GLY A 50 12.94 -13.32 -1.95
C GLY A 50 12.38 -11.89 -1.95
N ILE A 51 11.22 -11.64 -2.57
CA ILE A 51 10.58 -10.32 -2.60
C ILE A 51 9.56 -10.21 -1.46
N LYS A 52 9.72 -9.19 -0.61
CA LYS A 52 8.78 -8.87 0.49
C LYS A 52 7.63 -8.01 -0.06
N LEU A 53 6.42 -8.57 -0.03
CA LEU A 53 5.21 -7.93 -0.55
C LEU A 53 4.26 -7.61 0.60
N CYS A 54 3.85 -6.35 0.73
CA CYS A 54 2.85 -5.95 1.72
C CYS A 54 1.52 -6.65 1.45
N ILE A 55 1.05 -7.45 2.40
CA ILE A 55 -0.22 -8.19 2.30
C ILE A 55 -1.39 -7.23 2.01
N GLY A 56 -1.35 -6.03 2.59
CA GLY A 56 -2.41 -5.03 2.43
C GLY A 56 -2.52 -4.40 1.04
N CYS A 57 -1.41 -4.30 0.28
CA CYS A 57 -1.39 -3.68 -1.04
C CYS A 57 -1.35 -4.73 -2.15
N PHE A 58 -0.61 -5.82 -1.94
CA PHE A 58 -0.41 -6.87 -2.94
C PHE A 58 -1.66 -7.69 -3.25
N PHE A 59 -2.61 -7.83 -2.32
CA PHE A 59 -3.84 -8.57 -2.62
C PHE A 59 -4.95 -7.64 -3.10
N THR A 60 -5.15 -6.49 -2.47
CA THR A 60 -6.27 -5.60 -2.83
C THR A 60 -6.12 -4.98 -4.23
N ILE A 61 -4.94 -4.46 -4.60
CA ILE A 61 -4.76 -3.78 -5.88
C ILE A 61 -4.88 -4.76 -7.07
N PRO A 62 -4.16 -5.90 -7.09
CA PRO A 62 -4.30 -6.86 -8.18
C PRO A 62 -5.68 -7.50 -8.26
N THR A 63 -6.40 -7.70 -7.15
CA THR A 63 -7.79 -8.16 -7.20
C THR A 63 -8.69 -7.15 -7.91
N ILE A 64 -8.58 -5.86 -7.59
CA ILE A 64 -9.37 -4.82 -8.26
C ILE A 64 -9.01 -4.76 -9.74
N VAL A 65 -7.72 -4.69 -10.07
CA VAL A 65 -7.24 -4.63 -11.47
C VAL A 65 -7.67 -5.86 -12.26
N GLY A 66 -7.47 -7.06 -11.71
CA GLY A 66 -7.83 -8.31 -12.37
C GLY A 66 -9.32 -8.41 -12.66
N LEU A 67 -10.17 -8.03 -11.71
CA LEU A 67 -11.62 -8.04 -11.90
C LEU A 67 -12.10 -6.97 -12.90
N VAL A 68 -11.48 -5.78 -12.91
CA VAL A 68 -11.77 -4.75 -13.92
C VAL A 68 -11.34 -5.20 -15.31
N LEU A 69 -10.18 -5.87 -15.45
CA LEU A 69 -9.72 -6.42 -16.72
C LEU A 69 -10.63 -7.55 -17.21
N LEU A 70 -11.02 -8.47 -16.32
CA LEU A 70 -12.00 -9.52 -16.64
C LEU A 70 -13.31 -8.91 -17.13
N GLN A 71 -13.72 -7.77 -16.59
CA GLN A 71 -14.91 -7.07 -17.06
C GLN A 71 -14.71 -6.49 -18.45
N GLY A 72 -13.58 -5.83 -18.69
CA GLY A 72 -13.26 -5.25 -20.00
C GLY A 72 -13.25 -6.30 -21.11
N ILE A 73 -12.77 -7.51 -20.81
CA ILE A 73 -12.62 -8.62 -21.77
C ILE A 73 -13.93 -9.42 -21.94
N PHE A 74 -14.59 -9.79 -20.84
CA PHE A 74 -15.70 -10.76 -20.86
C PHE A 74 -17.08 -10.14 -20.63
N HIS A 75 -17.16 -8.85 -20.29
CA HIS A 75 -18.41 -8.17 -19.95
C HIS A 75 -19.28 -8.90 -18.92
N TYR A 76 -18.65 -9.67 -18.03
CA TYR A 76 -19.31 -10.58 -17.09
C TYR A 76 -20.27 -9.85 -16.13
N TRP A 77 -20.11 -8.54 -15.92
CA TRP A 77 -21.02 -7.73 -15.11
C TRP A 77 -22.46 -7.81 -15.60
N ARG A 78 -22.73 -8.05 -16.88
CA ARG A 78 -24.09 -8.20 -17.40
C ARG A 78 -24.80 -9.45 -16.85
N LEU A 79 -24.03 -10.46 -16.44
CA LEU A 79 -24.54 -11.73 -15.94
C LEU A 79 -24.87 -11.71 -14.44
N ILE A 80 -24.41 -10.69 -13.70
CA ILE A 80 -24.57 -10.61 -12.24
C ILE A 80 -25.87 -9.88 -11.90
N PRO A 81 -26.88 -10.47 -11.25
CA PRO A 81 -28.08 -9.72 -10.85
C PRO A 81 -27.77 -8.58 -9.87
N THR A 82 -28.53 -7.48 -9.91
CA THR A 82 -28.30 -6.34 -9.00
C THR A 82 -28.47 -6.75 -7.53
N SER A 83 -29.42 -7.63 -7.25
CA SER A 83 -29.62 -8.23 -5.92
C SER A 83 -28.38 -8.99 -5.43
N LEU A 84 -27.72 -9.74 -6.31
CA LEU A 84 -26.48 -10.44 -5.98
C LEU A 84 -25.35 -9.46 -5.68
N ALA A 85 -25.21 -8.38 -6.45
CA ALA A 85 -24.21 -7.35 -6.17
C ALA A 85 -24.43 -6.69 -4.80
N PHE A 86 -25.68 -6.36 -4.43
CA PHE A 86 -26.00 -5.87 -3.09
C PHE A 86 -25.68 -6.90 -2.00
N ALA A 87 -26.02 -8.19 -2.22
CA ALA A 87 -25.69 -9.25 -1.28
C ALA A 87 -24.17 -9.40 -1.08
N VAL A 88 -23.38 -9.29 -2.14
CA VAL A 88 -21.91 -9.30 -2.08
C VAL A 88 -21.40 -8.10 -1.30
N VAL A 89 -21.90 -6.88 -1.56
CA VAL A 89 -21.52 -5.69 -0.80
C VAL A 89 -21.84 -5.85 0.70
N GLY A 90 -23.04 -6.34 1.03
CA GLY A 90 -23.44 -6.60 2.42
C GLY A 90 -22.56 -7.65 3.09
N GLY A 91 -22.32 -8.78 2.43
CA GLY A 91 -21.48 -9.86 2.95
C GLY A 91 -20.02 -9.44 3.15
N VAL A 92 -19.43 -8.74 2.17
CA VAL A 92 -18.08 -8.19 2.30
C VAL A 92 -18.01 -7.17 3.43
N SER A 93 -19.01 -6.29 3.56
CA SER A 93 -19.05 -5.31 4.65
C SER A 93 -19.06 -6.00 6.01
N MET A 94 -19.83 -7.08 6.17
CA MET A 94 -19.82 -7.90 7.40
C MET A 94 -18.44 -8.52 7.66
N ILE A 95 -17.78 -9.07 6.64
CA ILE A 95 -16.41 -9.59 6.75
C ILE A 95 -15.44 -8.50 7.22
N GLN A 96 -15.56 -7.27 6.72
CA GLN A 96 -14.70 -6.15 7.16
C GLN A 96 -15.00 -5.74 8.61
N VAL A 97 -16.26 -5.78 9.04
CA VAL A 97 -16.63 -5.54 10.45
C VAL A 97 -16.01 -6.62 11.34
N CYS A 98 -16.12 -7.91 10.97
CA CYS A 98 -15.45 -8.98 11.71
C CYS A 98 -13.93 -8.77 11.79
N ALA A 99 -13.29 -8.39 10.68
CA ALA A 99 -11.87 -8.10 10.63
C ALA A 99 -11.49 -6.89 11.50
N PHE A 100 -12.37 -5.88 11.60
CA PHE A 100 -12.17 -4.72 12.46
C PHE A 100 -12.31 -5.07 13.94
N LEU A 101 -13.21 -6.00 14.28
CA LEU A 101 -13.41 -6.54 15.63
C LEU A 101 -12.36 -7.60 16.02
N ASP A 102 -11.23 -7.66 15.33
CA ASP A 102 -10.14 -8.61 15.58
C ASP A 102 -10.56 -10.11 15.51
N VAL A 103 -11.71 -10.43 14.90
CA VAL A 103 -12.09 -11.82 14.61
C VAL A 103 -11.03 -12.41 13.69
N GLY A 104 -10.51 -13.60 14.00
CA GLY A 104 -9.48 -14.26 13.20
C GLY A 104 -8.07 -13.62 13.28
N LYS A 105 -7.82 -12.79 14.30
CA LYS A 105 -6.49 -12.23 14.59
C LYS A 105 -5.45 -13.35 14.69
N GLY A 106 -4.29 -13.13 14.08
CA GLY A 106 -3.18 -14.09 14.03
C GLY A 106 -3.23 -15.08 12.85
N SER A 107 -4.39 -15.32 12.22
CA SER A 107 -4.47 -16.17 11.03
C SER A 107 -4.06 -15.42 9.77
N LEU A 108 -2.98 -15.86 9.13
CA LEU A 108 -2.55 -15.35 7.82
C LEU A 108 -3.66 -15.54 6.78
N GLY A 109 -4.29 -16.72 6.75
CA GLY A 109 -5.39 -17.02 5.81
C GLY A 109 -6.56 -16.05 5.94
N TRP A 110 -6.95 -15.70 7.18
CA TRP A 110 -8.00 -14.71 7.42
C TRP A 110 -7.61 -13.31 6.94
N LYS A 111 -6.35 -12.90 7.17
CA LYS A 111 -5.82 -11.63 6.64
C LYS A 111 -5.89 -11.59 5.12
N LEU A 112 -5.48 -12.66 4.41
CA LEU A 112 -5.57 -12.69 2.95
C LEU A 112 -7.04 -12.65 2.49
N PHE A 113 -7.89 -13.48 3.09
CA PHE A 113 -9.31 -13.57 2.76
C PHE A 113 -10.00 -12.20 2.88
N THR A 114 -9.79 -11.48 3.98
CA THR A 114 -10.38 -10.15 4.19
C THR A 114 -9.89 -9.12 3.17
N LYS A 115 -8.63 -9.19 2.70
CA LYS A 115 -8.10 -8.29 1.65
C LYS A 115 -8.63 -8.60 0.26
N ILE A 116 -8.80 -9.88 -0.08
CA ILE A 116 -9.42 -10.32 -1.34
C ILE A 116 -10.90 -9.96 -1.34
N ALA A 117 -11.61 -10.26 -0.26
CA ALA A 117 -13.02 -9.89 -0.07
C ALA A 117 -13.21 -8.38 -0.22
N HIS A 118 -12.30 -7.57 0.34
CA HIS A 118 -12.33 -6.12 0.17
C HIS A 118 -12.24 -5.70 -1.30
N GLY A 119 -11.34 -6.30 -2.08
CA GLY A 119 -11.24 -6.04 -3.52
C GLY A 119 -12.50 -6.43 -4.30
N ILE A 120 -13.12 -7.57 -3.95
CA ILE A 120 -14.40 -8.02 -4.54
C ILE A 120 -15.51 -7.01 -4.21
N GLY A 121 -15.62 -6.58 -2.95
CA GLY A 121 -16.61 -5.59 -2.53
C GLY A 121 -16.46 -4.27 -3.28
N PHE A 122 -15.21 -3.84 -3.52
CA PHE A 122 -14.90 -2.64 -4.29
C PHE A 122 -15.47 -2.70 -5.71
N VAL A 123 -15.27 -3.83 -6.38
CA VAL A 123 -15.77 -4.06 -7.75
C VAL A 123 -17.30 -4.18 -7.76
N ALA A 124 -17.89 -4.81 -6.75
CA ALA A 124 -19.34 -4.87 -6.62
C ALA A 124 -19.96 -3.47 -6.46
N VAL A 125 -19.33 -2.57 -5.69
CA VAL A 125 -19.77 -1.17 -5.59
C VAL A 125 -19.64 -0.45 -6.93
N PHE A 126 -18.53 -0.62 -7.66
CA PHE A 126 -18.42 -0.05 -9.01
C PHE A 126 -19.53 -0.56 -9.93
N LEU A 127 -19.80 -1.86 -9.94
CA LEU A 127 -20.88 -2.43 -10.73
C LEU A 127 -22.24 -1.78 -10.38
N LEU A 128 -22.53 -1.54 -9.10
CA LEU A 128 -23.75 -0.86 -8.66
C LEU A 128 -23.79 0.60 -9.15
N ILE A 129 -22.67 1.34 -9.05
CA ILE A 129 -22.56 2.72 -9.56
C ILE A 129 -22.84 2.76 -11.07
N PHE A 130 -22.24 1.84 -11.84
CA PHE A 130 -22.39 1.83 -13.31
C PHE A 130 -23.79 1.41 -13.78
N ARG A 131 -24.62 0.84 -12.90
CA ARG A 131 -26.03 0.50 -13.14
C ARG A 131 -27.01 1.61 -12.80
N LEU A 132 -26.56 2.69 -12.16
CA LEU A 132 -27.44 3.81 -11.86
C LEU A 132 -28.00 4.42 -13.16
N PRO A 133 -29.30 4.77 -13.20
CA PRO A 133 -29.94 5.39 -14.37
C PRO A 133 -29.60 6.89 -14.45
N ILE A 134 -28.30 7.21 -14.44
CA ILE A 134 -27.75 8.57 -14.50
C ILE A 134 -26.80 8.70 -15.69
N ALA A 135 -26.49 9.94 -16.09
CA ALA A 135 -25.55 10.18 -17.17
C ALA A 135 -24.17 9.57 -16.89
N GLU A 136 -23.48 9.12 -17.95
CA GLU A 136 -22.23 8.37 -17.84
C GLU A 136 -21.14 9.14 -17.08
N VAL A 137 -21.05 10.45 -17.28
CA VAL A 137 -20.10 11.34 -16.57
C VAL A 137 -20.26 11.23 -15.05
N TRP A 138 -21.50 11.17 -14.54
CA TRP A 138 -21.75 11.07 -13.10
C TRP A 138 -21.34 9.71 -12.51
N LYS A 139 -21.42 8.62 -13.29
CA LYS A 139 -20.94 7.30 -12.85
C LYS A 139 -19.43 7.31 -12.64
N TRP A 140 -18.69 7.94 -13.54
CA TRP A 140 -17.24 8.11 -13.41
C TRP A 140 -16.88 9.00 -12.23
N ILE A 141 -17.58 10.12 -12.04
CA ILE A 141 -17.41 11.00 -10.88
C ILE A 141 -17.65 10.23 -9.58
N PHE A 142 -18.76 9.51 -9.46
CA PHE A 142 -19.05 8.72 -8.25
C PHE A 142 -18.05 7.59 -8.02
N SER A 143 -17.62 6.91 -9.08
CA SER A 143 -16.58 5.88 -8.98
C SER A 143 -15.25 6.47 -8.50
N TYR A 144 -14.85 7.63 -9.05
CA TYR A 144 -13.64 8.33 -8.63
C TYR A 144 -13.74 8.80 -7.17
N VAL A 145 -14.84 9.43 -6.77
CA VAL A 145 -15.06 9.89 -5.39
C VAL A 145 -15.06 8.70 -4.43
N PHE A 146 -15.75 7.61 -4.75
CA PHE A 146 -15.73 6.39 -3.94
C PHE A 146 -14.31 5.83 -3.81
N TYR A 147 -13.59 5.71 -4.93
CA TYR A 147 -12.22 5.19 -4.95
C TYR A 147 -11.28 6.04 -4.10
N PHE A 148 -11.29 7.34 -4.35
CA PHE A 148 -10.43 8.29 -3.66
C PHE A 148 -10.74 8.36 -2.17
N THR A 149 -12.02 8.40 -1.78
CA THR A 149 -12.42 8.49 -0.37
C THR A 149 -12.03 7.24 0.41
N THR A 150 -12.37 6.06 -0.11
CA THR A 150 -12.03 4.79 0.54
C THR A 150 -10.52 4.53 0.56
N GLY A 151 -9.85 4.78 -0.56
CA GLY A 151 -8.40 4.64 -0.69
C GLY A 151 -7.65 5.58 0.26
N SER A 152 -8.04 6.85 0.32
CA SER A 152 -7.43 7.86 1.20
C SER A 152 -7.70 7.55 2.67
N LEU A 153 -8.92 7.14 3.04
CA LEU A 153 -9.25 6.77 4.42
C LEU A 153 -8.42 5.57 4.89
N ILE A 154 -8.36 4.51 4.09
CA ILE A 154 -7.56 3.32 4.39
C ILE A 154 -6.07 3.68 4.44
N GLY A 155 -5.60 4.50 3.49
CA GLY A 155 -4.22 4.99 3.43
C GLY A 155 -3.86 5.79 4.68
N PHE A 156 -4.72 6.70 5.10
CA PHE A 156 -4.56 7.50 6.31
C PHE A 156 -4.52 6.64 7.57
N ILE A 157 -5.46 5.70 7.75
CA ILE A 157 -5.46 4.79 8.90
C ILE A 157 -4.17 3.96 8.95
N ARG A 158 -3.69 3.49 7.79
CA ARG A 158 -2.43 2.74 7.70
C ARG A 158 -1.24 3.64 8.04
N ALA A 159 -1.15 4.82 7.45
CA ALA A 159 -0.08 5.78 7.71
C ALA A 159 -0.03 6.15 9.20
N TYR A 160 -1.18 6.42 9.82
CA TYR A 160 -1.28 6.71 11.25
C TYR A 160 -0.79 5.55 12.13
N ARG A 161 -1.19 4.31 11.82
CA ARG A 161 -0.72 3.12 12.57
C ARG A 161 0.78 2.90 12.40
N MET A 162 1.31 3.15 11.21
CA MET A 162 2.74 3.02 10.92
C MET A 162 3.53 4.10 11.64
N ASP A 163 3.07 5.33 11.61
CA ASP A 163 3.66 6.45 12.35
C ASP A 163 3.66 6.17 13.85
N ALA A 164 2.55 5.68 14.41
CA ALA A 164 2.48 5.30 15.83
C ALA A 164 3.47 4.18 16.23
N VAL A 165 3.78 3.24 15.34
CA VAL A 165 4.83 2.24 15.59
C VAL A 165 6.22 2.88 15.45
N CYS A 166 6.41 3.71 14.44
CA CYS A 166 7.69 4.34 14.12
C CYS A 166 8.11 5.35 15.20
N SER A 167 7.18 6.19 15.68
CA SER A 167 7.41 7.22 16.69
C SER A 167 7.85 6.64 18.04
N ASN A 168 7.52 5.38 18.32
CA ASN A 168 7.91 4.65 19.52
C ASN A 168 9.20 3.83 19.33
N CYS A 169 9.83 3.89 18.15
CA CYS A 169 11.08 3.20 17.87
C CYS A 169 12.28 3.95 18.48
N PRO A 170 13.23 3.25 19.16
CA PRO A 170 14.46 3.88 19.64
C PRO A 170 15.27 4.56 18.54
N GLU A 171 15.20 4.05 17.31
CA GLU A 171 15.90 4.58 16.14
C GLU A 171 15.11 5.65 15.38
N TYR A 172 13.93 6.08 15.85
CA TYR A 172 13.10 7.07 15.17
C TYR A 172 13.87 8.37 14.87
N ALA A 173 14.70 8.81 15.82
CA ALA A 173 15.53 10.00 15.66
C ALA A 173 16.59 9.88 14.56
N ALA A 174 16.93 8.66 14.14
CA ALA A 174 17.87 8.38 13.06
C ALA A 174 17.18 8.28 11.69
N PHE A 175 15.85 8.30 11.60
CA PHE A 175 15.14 8.20 10.33
C PHE A 175 15.61 9.27 9.32
N PRO A 176 15.86 8.93 8.04
CA PRO A 176 15.67 7.63 7.40
C PRO A 176 16.87 6.67 7.50
N MET A 177 17.93 6.99 8.24
CA MET A 177 19.12 6.14 8.44
C MET A 177 18.93 5.01 9.47
N CYS A 178 17.69 4.67 9.84
CA CYS A 178 17.44 3.55 10.75
C CYS A 178 17.63 2.20 10.03
N TYR A 179 17.79 1.14 10.82
CA TYR A 179 18.03 -0.22 10.32
C TYR A 179 17.00 -0.70 9.28
N GLY A 180 15.77 -0.19 9.35
CA GLY A 180 14.72 -0.55 8.40
C GLY A 180 14.97 -0.11 6.95
N PHE A 181 15.90 0.82 6.71
CA PHE A 181 16.15 1.44 5.40
C PHE A 181 17.62 1.43 4.97
N THR A 182 18.56 1.05 5.86
CA THR A 182 20.00 1.09 5.60
C THR A 182 20.37 0.38 4.30
N HIS A 183 19.88 -0.83 4.06
CA HIS A 183 20.21 -1.57 2.85
C HIS A 183 19.66 -0.90 1.56
N ILE A 184 18.51 -0.22 1.61
CA ILE A 184 18.01 0.55 0.47
C ILE A 184 18.92 1.74 0.19
N LEU A 185 19.30 2.48 1.24
CA LEU A 185 20.17 3.65 1.13
C LEU A 185 21.56 3.26 0.62
N GLU A 186 22.13 2.16 1.10
CA GLU A 186 23.41 1.62 0.63
C GLU A 186 23.38 1.27 -0.86
N ARG A 187 22.30 0.65 -1.35
CA ARG A 187 22.15 0.35 -2.79
C ARG A 187 22.03 1.63 -3.62
N LEU A 188 21.22 2.58 -3.18
CA LEU A 188 21.07 3.87 -3.84
C LEU A 188 22.39 4.65 -3.89
N GLN A 189 23.17 4.61 -2.81
CA GLN A 189 24.48 5.25 -2.72
C GLN A 189 25.52 4.54 -3.59
N THR A 190 25.56 3.20 -3.56
CA THR A 190 26.47 2.37 -4.38
C THR A 190 26.27 2.63 -5.87
N HIS A 191 25.00 2.76 -6.30
CA HIS A 191 24.69 3.10 -7.69
C HIS A 191 24.78 4.60 -8.00
N GLY A 192 25.18 5.43 -7.04
CA GLY A 192 25.45 6.86 -7.18
C GLY A 192 24.20 7.72 -7.34
N PHE A 193 23.03 7.23 -6.95
CA PHE A 193 21.77 7.98 -7.00
C PHE A 193 21.64 9.00 -5.88
N ILE A 194 22.24 8.71 -4.73
CA ILE A 194 22.24 9.59 -3.57
C ILE A 194 23.66 9.77 -3.01
N GLU A 195 23.87 10.90 -2.34
CA GLU A 195 24.99 11.14 -1.45
C GLU A 195 24.45 11.45 -0.05
N VAL A 196 24.97 10.75 0.95
CA VAL A 196 24.56 10.91 2.36
C VAL A 196 25.69 11.62 3.09
N THR A 197 25.42 12.82 3.60
CA THR A 197 26.39 13.59 4.38
C THR A 197 25.90 13.79 5.81
N LYS A 198 26.83 13.69 6.77
CA LYS A 198 26.55 13.95 8.18
C LYS A 198 26.76 15.43 8.45
N ARG A 199 25.70 16.14 8.85
CA ARG A 199 25.80 17.55 9.24
C ARG A 199 25.86 17.64 10.76
N GLU A 200 26.98 18.10 11.29
CA GLU A 200 27.05 18.49 12.69
C GLU A 200 26.24 19.77 12.88
N LYS A 201 25.25 19.74 13.77
CA LYS A 201 24.55 20.96 14.17
C LYS A 201 25.51 21.82 14.97
N THR A 202 26.15 22.79 14.32
CA THR A 202 26.81 23.88 15.02
C THR A 202 25.71 24.70 15.70
N HIS A 203 25.67 24.69 17.03
CA HIS A 203 24.77 25.54 17.81
C HIS A 203 25.04 27.01 17.45
N GLN A 204 24.10 27.65 16.77
CA GLN A 204 23.97 29.12 16.68
C GLN A 204 22.76 29.55 17.50
#